data_AF-A0A7C0WNR4-F1
#
_entry.id   AF-A0A7C0WNR4-F1
#
_cell.length_a   1.000
_cell.length_b   1.000
_cell.length_c   1.000
_cell.angle_alpha   90.00
_cell.angle_beta   90.00
_cell.angle_gamma   90.00
#
_symmetry.space_group_name_H-M   'P 1'
#
loop_
_entity.id
_entity.type
_entity.pdbx_description
1 polymer ?
#
loop_
_entity_poly.entity_id
_entity_poly.type
_entity_poly.pdbx_seq_one_letter_code
_entity_poly.pdbx_strand_id
1 'polypeptide(L)'
;MTKSMREIEEKMEQLEPESLRFQVLSAVQKFKGNWLDLGRFISLVQKRQLFKEWDFSTFDGYCTRELKLRSATVGKLLKSYIFLKREEPIYLSRKMDEKNESGEIPDYESVNVLRMARAKKAISEDEYSRLRSAVLDKEAEPREVG
;
A
#
# COMPACT_ATOMS: atom_id res chain seq x y z
N MET A 1 -1.72 -0.42 -22.32
CA MET A 1 -2.82 -0.24 -21.34
C MET A 1 -3.66 -1.51 -21.30
N THR A 2 -3.87 -2.11 -20.13
CA THR A 2 -4.57 -3.41 -20.01
C THR A 2 -6.09 -3.21 -19.98
N LYS A 3 -6.87 -4.24 -20.35
CA LYS A 3 -8.34 -4.21 -20.28
C LYS A 3 -8.84 -3.81 -18.88
N SER A 4 -8.22 -4.36 -17.85
CA SER A 4 -8.55 -4.05 -16.45
C SER A 4 -8.35 -2.57 -16.09
N MET A 5 -7.35 -1.89 -16.67
CA MET A 5 -7.13 -0.46 -16.42
C MET A 5 -8.19 0.41 -17.10
N ARG A 6 -8.67 0.01 -18.29
CA ARG A 6 -9.76 0.72 -18.98
C ARG A 6 -11.06 0.64 -18.18
N GLU A 7 -11.41 -0.55 -17.68
CA GLU A 7 -12.61 -0.72 -16.84
C GLU A 7 -12.57 0.13 -15.56
N ILE A 8 -11.37 0.35 -14.99
CA ILE A 8 -11.18 1.22 -13.83
C ILE A 8 -11.37 2.69 -14.22
N GLU A 9 -10.83 3.11 -15.36
CA GLU A 9 -10.95 4.50 -15.86
C GLU A 9 -12.39 4.88 -16.19
N GLU A 10 -13.09 4.02 -16.94
CA GLU A 10 -14.52 4.20 -17.25
C GLU A 10 -15.35 4.34 -15.96
N LYS A 11 -15.00 3.59 -14.91
CA LYS A 11 -15.67 3.70 -13.61
C LYS A 11 -15.36 5.02 -12.91
N MET A 12 -14.12 5.50 -13.01
CA MET A 12 -13.70 6.77 -12.41
C MET A 12 -14.37 7.98 -13.06
N GLU A 13 -14.65 7.96 -14.36
CA GLU A 13 -15.38 9.03 -15.07
C GLU A 13 -16.79 9.27 -14.54
N GLN A 14 -17.39 8.26 -13.91
CA GLN A 14 -18.75 8.32 -13.34
C GLN A 14 -18.76 8.73 -11.85
N LEU A 15 -17.60 9.03 -11.27
CA LEU A 15 -17.46 9.31 -9.84
C LEU A 15 -16.94 10.72 -9.62
N GLU A 16 -17.42 11.34 -8.54
CA GLU A 16 -16.87 12.61 -8.08
C GLU A 16 -15.38 12.45 -7.73
N PRO A 17 -14.47 13.29 -8.27
CA PRO A 17 -13.03 13.18 -8.02
C PRO A 17 -12.63 13.23 -6.54
N GLU A 18 -13.42 13.92 -5.72
CA GLU A 18 -13.21 14.04 -4.28
C GLU A 18 -13.75 12.82 -3.50
N SER A 19 -14.55 11.96 -4.14
CA SER A 19 -15.10 10.78 -3.49
C SER A 19 -13.99 9.78 -3.13
N LEU A 20 -14.15 9.11 -1.97
CA LEU A 20 -13.19 8.09 -1.56
C LEU A 20 -13.08 6.95 -2.59
N ARG A 21 -14.19 6.58 -3.24
CA ARG A 21 -14.20 5.52 -4.26
C ARG A 21 -13.31 5.88 -5.44
N PHE A 22 -13.39 7.13 -5.93
CA PHE A 22 -12.49 7.64 -6.97
C PHE A 22 -11.03 7.62 -6.52
N GLN A 23 -10.75 8.09 -5.31
CA GLN A 23 -9.39 8.13 -4.76
C GLN A 23 -8.75 6.74 -4.65
N VAL A 24 -9.52 5.71 -4.25
CA VAL A 24 -9.05 4.32 -4.22
C VAL A 24 -8.70 3.84 -5.63
N LEU A 25 -9.58 4.07 -6.62
CA LEU A 25 -9.35 3.65 -8.00
C LEU A 25 -8.13 4.36 -8.62
N SER A 26 -7.97 5.65 -8.37
CA SER A 26 -6.77 6.40 -8.78
C SER A 26 -5.50 5.83 -8.16
N ALA A 27 -5.54 5.44 -6.88
CA ALA A 27 -4.41 4.79 -6.21
C ALA A 27 -4.09 3.40 -6.77
N VAL A 28 -5.09 2.65 -7.26
CA VAL A 28 -4.86 1.36 -7.95
C VAL A 28 -4.04 1.56 -9.23
N GLN A 29 -4.34 2.60 -10.02
CA GLN A 29 -3.57 2.89 -11.24
C GLN A 29 -2.11 3.24 -10.93
N LYS A 30 -1.86 3.90 -9.80
CA LYS A 30 -0.54 4.32 -9.33
C LYS A 30 0.16 3.27 -8.44
N PHE A 31 -0.43 2.08 -8.27
CA PHE A 31 0.03 1.07 -7.30
C PHE A 31 1.51 0.72 -7.41
N LYS A 32 2.06 0.63 -8.64
CA LYS A 32 3.48 0.31 -8.87
C LYS A 32 4.45 1.41 -8.41
N GLY A 33 3.99 2.64 -8.25
CA GLY A 33 4.81 3.78 -7.80
C GLY A 33 4.45 4.28 -6.40
N ASN A 34 3.27 3.95 -5.89
CA ASN A 34 2.79 4.44 -4.59
C ASN A 34 1.71 3.51 -4.01
N TRP A 35 2.15 2.47 -3.31
CA TRP A 35 1.24 1.53 -2.65
C TRP A 35 0.74 2.02 -1.28
N LEU A 36 1.42 3.00 -0.67
CA LEU A 36 1.05 3.54 0.65
C LEU A 36 -0.32 4.21 0.60
N ASP A 37 -0.60 5.01 -0.43
CA ASP A 37 -1.92 5.62 -0.62
C ASP A 37 -3.00 4.58 -0.84
N LEU A 38 -2.71 3.54 -1.64
CA LEU A 38 -3.65 2.45 -1.84
C LEU A 38 -3.94 1.72 -0.52
N GLY A 39 -2.90 1.41 0.26
CA GLY A 39 -3.04 0.81 1.59
C GLY A 39 -3.89 1.67 2.53
N ARG A 40 -3.65 3.00 2.56
CA ARG A 40 -4.44 3.96 3.32
C ARG A 40 -5.91 3.92 2.93
N PHE A 41 -6.23 4.11 1.65
CA PHE A 41 -7.61 4.21 1.20
C PHE A 41 -8.36 2.88 1.37
N ILE A 42 -7.74 1.75 0.98
CA ILE A 42 -8.34 0.43 1.18
C ILE A 42 -8.57 0.17 2.67
N SER A 43 -7.64 0.53 3.56
CA SER A 43 -7.84 0.35 5.01
C SER A 43 -9.04 1.15 5.54
N LEU A 44 -9.28 2.34 4.98
CA LEU A 44 -10.43 3.17 5.33
C LEU A 44 -11.74 2.55 4.83
N VAL A 45 -11.77 2.07 3.59
CA VAL A 45 -12.91 1.37 3.00
C VAL A 45 -13.27 0.13 3.81
N GLN A 46 -12.26 -0.68 4.19
CA GLN A 46 -12.47 -1.87 5.01
C GLN A 46 -13.02 -1.50 6.40
N LYS A 47 -12.38 -0.53 7.07
CA LYS A 47 -12.76 -0.12 8.44
C LYS A 47 -14.18 0.44 8.50
N ARG A 48 -14.57 1.24 7.50
CA ARG A 48 -15.90 1.87 7.43
C ARG A 48 -16.95 1.03 6.70
N GLN A 49 -16.56 -0.12 6.16
CA GLN A 49 -17.43 -0.98 5.36
C GLN A 49 -18.09 -0.30 4.14
N LEU A 50 -17.45 0.72 3.58
CA LEU A 50 -18.01 1.54 2.48
C LEU A 50 -18.27 0.73 1.20
N PHE A 51 -17.60 -0.41 1.05
CA PHE A 51 -17.88 -1.35 -0.04
C PHE A 51 -19.35 -1.81 -0.07
N LYS A 52 -20.04 -1.83 1.07
CA LYS A 52 -21.47 -2.18 1.15
C LYS A 52 -22.37 -1.11 0.52
N GLU A 53 -22.01 0.16 0.68
CA GLU A 53 -22.71 1.30 0.07
C GLU A 53 -22.51 1.35 -1.46
N TRP A 54 -21.55 0.56 -1.97
CA TRP A 54 -21.21 0.44 -3.38
C TRP A 54 -21.71 -0.86 -4.00
N ASP A 55 -22.69 -1.50 -3.35
CA ASP A 55 -23.34 -2.75 -3.77
C ASP A 55 -22.41 -3.98 -3.79
N PHE A 56 -21.36 -3.98 -2.97
CA PHE A 56 -20.55 -5.18 -2.73
C PHE A 56 -20.92 -5.85 -1.42
N SER A 57 -21.30 -7.13 -1.49
CA SER A 57 -21.66 -7.92 -0.31
C SER A 57 -20.47 -8.20 0.61
N THR A 58 -19.26 -8.27 0.05
CA THR A 58 -18.02 -8.53 0.80
C THR A 58 -16.90 -7.60 0.36
N PHE A 59 -16.01 -7.29 1.29
CA PHE A 59 -14.80 -6.52 1.01
C PHE A 59 -13.92 -7.18 -0.04
N ASP A 60 -13.80 -8.52 0.02
CA ASP A 60 -13.07 -9.29 -0.97
C ASP A 60 -13.67 -9.18 -2.38
N GLY A 61 -15.00 -9.22 -2.47
CA GLY A 61 -15.72 -9.03 -3.74
C GLY A 61 -15.48 -7.64 -4.33
N TYR A 62 -15.42 -6.60 -3.51
CA TYR A 62 -15.03 -5.26 -3.93
C TYR A 62 -13.60 -5.22 -4.50
N CYS A 63 -12.64 -5.78 -3.76
CA CYS A 63 -11.24 -5.79 -4.18
C CYS A 63 -11.00 -6.56 -5.48
N THR A 64 -11.63 -7.72 -5.63
CA THR A 64 -11.43 -8.58 -6.81
C THR A 64 -12.20 -8.10 -8.03
N ARG A 65 -13.43 -7.59 -7.86
CA ARG A 65 -14.31 -7.21 -8.98
C ARG A 65 -14.08 -5.78 -9.47
N GLU A 66 -13.93 -4.82 -8.55
CA GLU A 66 -13.77 -3.41 -8.90
C GLU A 66 -12.30 -3.00 -8.94
N LEU A 67 -11.52 -3.30 -7.89
CA LEU A 67 -10.10 -2.92 -7.88
C LEU A 67 -9.22 -3.84 -8.75
N LYS A 68 -9.76 -4.97 -9.22
CA LYS A 68 -9.02 -5.99 -9.99
C LYS A 68 -7.76 -6.51 -9.27
N LEU A 69 -7.77 -6.47 -7.94
CA LEU A 69 -6.67 -6.95 -7.10
C LEU A 69 -7.00 -8.33 -6.53
N ARG A 70 -6.00 -9.21 -6.50
CA ARG A 70 -6.15 -10.52 -5.86
C ARG A 70 -6.26 -10.34 -4.35
N SER A 71 -7.11 -11.13 -3.71
CA SER A 71 -7.31 -11.16 -2.25
C SER A 71 -6.00 -11.29 -1.48
N ALA A 72 -5.10 -12.16 -1.95
CA ALA A 72 -3.78 -12.34 -1.35
C ALA A 72 -2.92 -11.07 -1.39
N THR A 73 -2.93 -10.35 -2.52
CA THR A 73 -2.22 -9.07 -2.69
C THR A 73 -2.78 -8.02 -1.73
N VAL A 74 -4.10 -7.86 -1.69
CA VAL A 74 -4.76 -6.90 -0.77
C VAL A 74 -4.45 -7.25 0.68
N GLY A 75 -4.49 -8.53 1.03
CA GLY A 75 -4.20 -9.00 2.38
C GLY A 75 -2.78 -8.65 2.83
N LYS A 76 -1.78 -8.87 1.98
CA LYS A 76 -0.38 -8.50 2.27
C LYS A 76 -0.21 -6.99 2.32
N LEU A 77 -0.72 -6.28 1.32
CA LEU A 77 -0.68 -4.82 1.22
C LEU A 77 -1.21 -4.14 2.49
N LEU A 78 -2.42 -4.53 2.91
CA LEU A 78 -3.05 -3.98 4.11
C LEU A 78 -2.26 -4.30 5.38
N LYS A 79 -1.76 -5.53 5.52
CA LYS A 79 -0.94 -5.92 6.67
C LYS A 79 0.36 -5.11 6.73
N SER A 80 1.01 -4.87 5.59
CA SER A 80 2.21 -4.04 5.50
C SER A 80 1.93 -2.58 5.86
N TYR A 81 0.86 -2.00 5.32
CA TYR A 81 0.46 -0.62 5.64
C TYR A 81 0.14 -0.45 7.14
N ILE A 82 -0.66 -1.36 7.70
CA ILE A 82 -1.02 -1.33 9.13
C ILE A 82 0.21 -1.52 10.02
N PHE A 83 1.15 -2.37 9.60
CA PHE A 83 2.43 -2.55 10.30
C PHE A 83 3.23 -1.25 10.33
N LEU A 84 3.44 -0.58 9.20
CA LEU A 84 4.16 0.71 9.17
C LEU A 84 3.44 1.75 10.04
N LYS A 85 2.11 1.81 9.96
CA LYS A 85 1.33 2.75 10.77
C LYS A 85 1.52 2.54 12.28
N ARG A 86 1.79 1.31 12.72
CA ARG A 86 1.91 0.95 14.14
C ARG A 86 3.36 1.00 14.63
N GLU A 87 4.27 0.38 13.89
CA GLU A 87 5.66 0.19 14.31
C GLU A 87 6.58 1.29 13.76
N GLU A 88 6.23 1.90 12.63
CA GLU A 88 7.07 2.86 11.90
C GLU A 88 6.31 4.16 11.57
N PRO A 89 5.60 4.79 12.54
CA PRO A 89 4.72 5.92 12.26
C PRO A 89 5.47 7.16 11.72
N ILE A 90 6.70 7.38 12.16
CA ILE A 90 7.55 8.50 11.72
C ILE A 90 7.93 8.30 10.25
N TYR A 91 8.36 7.08 9.87
CA TYR A 91 8.67 6.74 8.49
C TYR A 91 7.44 6.91 7.59
N LEU A 92 6.29 6.39 8.02
CA LEU A 92 5.05 6.49 7.26
C LEU A 92 4.61 7.96 7.07
N SER A 93 4.71 8.80 8.10
CA SER A 93 4.37 10.23 7.99
C SER A 93 5.26 10.91 6.95
N ARG A 94 6.59 10.77 7.05
CA ARG A 94 7.55 11.37 6.11
C ARG A 94 7.23 10.98 4.66
N LYS A 95 7.05 9.68 4.40
CA LYS A 95 6.75 9.18 3.04
C LYS A 95 5.37 9.58 2.53
N MET A 96 4.40 9.86 3.41
CA MET A 96 3.10 10.37 3.00
C MET A 96 3.08 11.89 2.78
N ASP A 97 3.95 12.62 3.49
CA ASP A 97 4.10 14.08 3.37
C ASP A 97 4.96 14.47 2.15
N GLU A 98 5.92 13.62 1.78
CA GLU A 98 6.65 13.61 0.50
C GLU A 98 5.71 13.24 -0.67
N LYS A 99 4.61 13.99 -0.83
CA LYS A 99 3.70 13.84 -1.97
C LYS A 99 4.46 14.11 -3.27
N ASN A 100 4.82 13.03 -3.97
CA ASN A 100 5.30 13.01 -5.36
C ASN A 100 6.79 13.32 -5.60
N GLU A 101 7.65 13.31 -4.59
CA GLU A 101 9.09 13.28 -4.88
C GLU A 101 9.57 11.83 -4.88
N SER A 102 10.45 11.49 -5.83
CA SER A 102 10.96 10.17 -6.19
C SER A 102 11.72 9.42 -5.07
N GLY A 103 11.34 9.60 -3.80
CA GLY A 103 11.80 8.79 -2.70
C GLY A 103 11.33 7.36 -2.92
N GLU A 104 12.29 6.45 -3.11
CA GLU A 104 12.00 5.04 -3.31
C GLU A 104 11.24 4.48 -2.11
N ILE A 105 9.93 4.27 -2.26
CA ILE A 105 9.13 3.52 -1.28
C ILE A 105 9.47 2.04 -1.49
N PRO A 106 9.84 1.29 -0.43
CA PRO A 106 10.12 -0.12 -0.55
C PRO A 106 8.86 -0.87 -0.96
N ASP A 107 9.03 -1.96 -1.71
CA ASP A 107 7.89 -2.79 -2.09
C ASP A 107 7.15 -3.35 -0.86
N TYR A 108 5.82 -3.46 -0.97
CA TYR A 108 4.97 -3.92 0.12
C TYR A 108 5.28 -5.36 0.56
N GLU A 109 5.85 -6.21 -0.31
CA GLU A 109 6.31 -7.56 0.04
C GLU A 109 7.54 -7.50 0.94
N SER A 110 8.50 -6.61 0.67
CA SER A 110 9.67 -6.38 1.53
C SER A 110 9.25 -5.91 2.92
N VAL A 111 8.29 -5.00 2.99
CA VAL A 111 7.69 -4.57 4.27
C VAL A 111 6.92 -5.71 4.94
N ASN A 112 6.24 -6.58 4.16
CA ASN A 112 5.58 -7.75 4.73
C ASN A 112 6.59 -8.75 5.32
N VAL A 113 7.78 -8.91 4.71
CA VAL A 113 8.88 -9.72 5.26
C VAL A 113 9.35 -9.12 6.59
N LEU A 114 9.58 -7.81 6.65
CA LEU A 114 9.96 -7.11 7.88
C LEU A 114 8.90 -7.33 8.99
N ARG A 115 7.62 -7.18 8.65
CA ARG A 115 6.50 -7.47 9.56
C ARG A 115 6.51 -8.91 10.07
N MET A 116 6.79 -9.88 9.19
CA MET A 116 6.86 -11.29 9.58
C MET A 116 8.07 -11.57 10.48
N ALA A 117 9.20 -10.93 10.23
CA ALA A 117 10.39 -11.01 11.09
C ALA A 117 10.09 -10.46 12.48
N ARG A 118 9.46 -9.28 12.59
CA ARG A 118 9.06 -8.70 13.89
C ARG A 118 8.11 -9.59 14.69
N ALA A 119 7.21 -10.29 13.99
CA ALA A 119 6.26 -11.21 14.62
C ALA A 119 6.92 -12.52 15.12
N LYS A 120 8.08 -12.91 14.57
CA LYS A 120 8.84 -14.06 15.04
C LYS A 120 9.64 -13.65 16.28
N LYS A 121 9.36 -14.30 17.42
CA LYS A 121 10.08 -14.07 18.70
C LYS A 121 11.55 -14.51 18.68
N ALA A 122 12.07 -15.00 17.55
CA ALA A 122 13.40 -15.58 17.43
C ALA A 122 14.44 -14.61 16.84
N ILE A 123 14.03 -13.43 16.39
CA ILE A 123 14.97 -12.40 15.90
C ILE A 123 15.42 -11.53 17.06
N SER A 124 16.73 -11.28 17.16
CA SER A 124 17.26 -10.31 18.12
C SER A 124 16.92 -8.87 17.70
N GLU A 125 16.92 -7.92 18.63
CA GLU A 125 16.65 -6.51 18.30
C GLU A 125 17.70 -5.94 17.33
N ASP A 126 18.97 -6.31 17.48
CA ASP A 126 20.05 -5.88 16.58
C ASP A 126 19.85 -6.39 15.15
N GLU A 127 19.47 -7.66 15.02
CA GLU A 127 19.24 -8.30 13.73
C GLU A 127 17.97 -7.75 13.06
N TYR A 128 16.93 -7.47 13.86
CA TYR A 128 15.74 -6.78 13.40
C TYR A 128 16.06 -5.36 12.93
N SER A 129 16.88 -4.61 13.67
CA SER A 129 17.29 -3.25 13.29
C SER A 129 18.03 -3.23 11.95
N ARG A 130 18.94 -4.18 11.71
CA ARG A 130 19.63 -4.30 10.41
C ARG A 130 18.66 -4.60 9.27
N LEU A 131 17.73 -5.52 9.49
CA LEU A 131 16.71 -5.85 8.49
C LEU A 131 15.78 -4.65 8.21
N ARG A 132 15.39 -3.93 9.26
CA ARG A 132 14.57 -2.71 9.15
C ARG A 132 15.28 -1.68 8.27
N SER A 133 16.54 -1.37 8.54
CA SER A 133 17.28 -0.39 7.75
C SER A 133 17.48 -0.84 6.31
N ALA A 134 17.76 -2.13 6.07
CA ALA A 134 17.86 -2.67 4.71
C ALA A 134 16.55 -2.58 3.91
N VAL A 135 15.39 -2.56 4.59
CA VAL A 135 14.07 -2.49 3.95
C VAL A 135 13.57 -1.06 3.82
N LEU A 136 13.67 -0.24 4.88
CA LEU A 136 13.04 1.09 4.94
C LEU A 136 14.01 2.23 4.62
N ASP A 137 15.27 2.08 5.01
CA ASP A 137 16.29 3.10 4.92
C ASP A 137 17.23 2.80 3.74
N LYS A 138 16.71 2.30 2.61
CA LYS A 138 17.47 2.20 1.34
C LYS A 138 17.85 3.61 0.86
N GLU A 139 18.74 4.28 1.57
CA GLU A 139 19.47 5.45 1.13
C GLU A 139 20.87 4.99 0.76
N ALA A 140 21.19 5.19 -0.53
CA ALA A 140 22.52 5.24 -1.12
C ALA A 140 23.44 4.03 -0.86
N GLU A 141 23.49 3.10 -1.83
CA GLU A 141 24.84 2.74 -2.28
C GLU A 141 25.56 4.06 -2.59
N PRO A 142 26.75 4.33 -2.04
CA PRO A 142 27.57 5.39 -2.58
C PRO A 142 27.72 5.04 -4.05
N ARG A 143 27.21 5.89 -4.96
CA ARG A 143 27.75 5.89 -6.31
C ARG A 143 29.21 6.24 -6.10
N GLU A 144 30.08 5.22 -6.10
CA GLU A 144 31.50 5.44 -6.29
C GLU A 144 31.61 6.22 -7.60
N VAL A 145 31.89 7.51 -7.46
CA VAL A 145 32.30 8.37 -8.57
C VAL A 145 33.70 7.90 -8.94
N GLY A 146 33.76 6.99 -9.91
CA GLY A 146 34.98 6.69 -10.67
C GLY A 146 35.24 7.73 -11.75
#